data_AF-A0A965PDV3-F1
#
_entry.id   AF-A0A965PDV3-F1
#
_cell.length_a   1.000
_cell.length_b   1.000
_cell.length_c   1.000
_cell.angle_alpha   90.00
_cell.angle_beta   90.00
_cell.angle_gamma   90.00
#
_symmetry.space_group_name_H-M   'P 1'
#
loop_
_entity.id
_entity.type
_entity.pdbx_description
1 polymer ?
#
loop_
_entity_poly.entity_id
_entity_poly.type
_entity_poly.pdbx_seq_one_letter_code
_entity_poly.pdbx_strand_id
1 'polypeptide(L)'
;SAGGDATSKYYVDNARRIYGNYEVIGYTANPNDTPNEFANGSQEIKLTTQSTPCNTFPGTSIVLPRFIDNSEPAEYVAPGMRALYLADQYTVNWTGLNPGSIEIRLLNHYNTIPADALDKDLNWAPEAPLHYIITNPIYNLFTLYWRDYLNELYSPQARIMEAYFSLQLGDILNFDFSNKYFINDSYWRVLKISDYKIGASELTKVTLLKILNANLSDCNLELDRSLPDGSYTWTYQGEPAPGNLNCCNKIGGTWDAEAVKCYGRKNNSNSGLGFNIQPPTLNNGTLPQNSLTKTQDYNGGSDTVFQVAVGKNITDLGSDYSLLVGRELQTDITPDSNITGRNAVVKNTGVHYGGGYRNGAGNPGTMQAGTIVLSNSHVYNFSGSASVLVIGNDTLNHIELPTDTHWLVTIDLLATDINGFYLYSKSTTSFLNVGGGCGSTPVNVLISEDSLGGQLEIVPDIDTLTTPGLFRVRAVVNMIGAYLFPTPALTITGTVNYIQVR
;
A
#
# COMPACT_ATOMS: atom_id res chain seq x y z
N SER A 1 21.50 18.51 -11.57
CA SER A 1 20.89 17.73 -12.68
C SER A 1 20.75 16.26 -12.26
N ALA A 2 19.97 15.45 -12.99
CA ALA A 2 19.86 14.02 -12.71
C ALA A 2 21.13 13.25 -13.13
N GLY A 3 21.41 12.15 -12.43
CA GLY A 3 22.40 11.15 -12.84
C GLY A 3 21.94 10.27 -13.98
N GLY A 4 22.89 9.59 -14.63
CA GLY A 4 22.62 8.60 -15.69
C GLY A 4 22.42 7.17 -15.18
N ASP A 5 22.66 6.94 -13.89
CA ASP A 5 22.47 5.68 -13.19
C ASP A 5 20.99 5.27 -13.13
N ALA A 6 20.77 3.96 -12.95
CA ALA A 6 19.47 3.33 -12.83
C ALA A 6 18.54 4.03 -11.83
N THR A 7 19.07 4.38 -10.65
CA THR A 7 18.27 4.99 -9.57
C THR A 7 17.91 6.43 -9.89
N SER A 8 18.79 7.20 -10.53
CA SER A 8 18.46 8.55 -11.02
C SER A 8 17.46 8.52 -12.17
N LYS A 9 17.63 7.62 -13.13
CA LYS A 9 16.69 7.42 -14.25
C LYS A 9 15.30 7.05 -13.77
N TYR A 10 15.20 6.24 -12.71
CA TYR A 10 13.92 5.88 -12.11
C TYR A 10 13.05 7.10 -11.78
N TYR A 11 13.61 8.17 -11.20
CA TYR A 11 12.85 9.38 -10.89
C TYR A 11 12.55 10.20 -12.15
N VAL A 12 13.49 10.30 -13.09
CA VAL A 12 13.26 11.06 -14.32
C VAL A 12 12.16 10.41 -15.18
N ASP A 13 12.23 9.08 -15.35
CA ASP A 13 11.36 8.35 -16.27
C ASP A 13 9.96 8.14 -15.66
N ASN A 14 9.86 7.86 -14.36
CA ASN A 14 8.58 7.57 -13.71
C ASN A 14 7.93 8.80 -13.05
N ALA A 15 8.74 9.71 -12.49
CA ALA A 15 8.25 10.86 -11.73
C ALA A 15 8.25 12.16 -12.55
N ARG A 16 8.90 12.17 -13.72
CA ARG A 16 9.22 13.37 -14.50
C ARG A 16 9.90 14.45 -13.67
N ARG A 17 10.65 14.07 -12.63
CA ARG A 17 11.40 14.99 -11.77
C ARG A 17 12.77 14.45 -11.43
N ILE A 18 13.65 15.36 -11.04
CA ILE A 18 14.99 15.02 -10.56
C ILE A 18 14.88 14.76 -9.06
N TYR A 19 15.48 13.68 -8.57
CA TYR A 19 15.48 13.34 -7.14
C TYR A 19 15.90 14.53 -6.28
N GLY A 20 15.03 14.94 -5.36
CA GLY A 20 15.31 16.02 -4.43
C GLY A 20 15.24 17.43 -5.03
N ASN A 21 14.59 17.62 -6.18
CA ASN A 21 14.35 18.95 -6.74
C ASN A 21 13.28 19.72 -5.96
N TYR A 22 13.41 21.04 -5.96
CA TYR A 22 12.43 21.97 -5.40
C TYR A 22 11.94 22.91 -6.48
N GLU A 23 10.63 22.92 -6.70
CA GLU A 23 9.95 23.80 -7.65
C GLU A 23 8.72 24.37 -6.96
N VAL A 24 8.56 25.70 -6.99
CA VAL A 24 7.42 26.40 -6.39
C VAL A 24 6.93 27.45 -7.37
N ILE A 25 5.62 27.43 -7.64
CA ILE A 25 4.93 28.44 -8.43
C ILE A 25 4.26 29.41 -7.44
N GLY A 26 4.64 30.68 -7.48
CA GLY A 26 4.08 31.72 -6.61
C GLY A 26 4.53 31.61 -5.15
N TYR A 27 5.84 31.75 -4.91
CA TYR A 27 6.39 31.69 -3.56
C TYR A 27 5.80 32.78 -2.64
N THR A 28 5.37 32.38 -1.45
CA THR A 28 4.85 33.26 -0.40
C THR A 28 5.56 32.97 0.92
N ALA A 29 5.97 34.02 1.64
CA ALA A 29 6.58 33.86 2.96
C ALA A 29 5.59 33.31 3.99
N ASN A 30 4.32 33.69 3.88
CA ASN A 30 3.19 33.08 4.60
C ASN A 30 2.17 32.57 3.58
N PRO A 31 1.76 31.29 3.64
CA PRO A 31 0.81 30.73 2.69
C PRO A 31 -0.60 31.32 2.77
N ASN A 32 -0.93 32.09 3.82
CA ASN A 32 -2.18 32.85 3.89
C ASN A 32 -2.11 34.18 3.11
N ASP A 33 -0.92 34.61 2.71
CA ASP A 33 -0.75 35.81 1.91
C ASP A 33 -0.99 35.46 0.44
N THR A 34 -1.68 36.35 -0.27
CA THR A 34 -1.81 36.21 -1.72
C THR A 34 -0.43 36.34 -2.37
N PRO A 35 -0.03 35.38 -3.24
CA PRO A 35 1.20 35.49 -4.01
C PRO A 35 1.30 36.83 -4.73
N ASN A 36 2.49 37.42 -4.76
CA ASN A 36 2.71 38.70 -5.41
C ASN A 36 2.44 38.57 -6.92
N GLU A 37 1.34 39.17 -7.39
CA GLU A 37 0.92 39.19 -8.79
C GLU A 37 1.90 39.92 -9.73
N PHE A 38 2.82 40.70 -9.18
CA PHE A 38 3.85 41.42 -9.95
C PHE A 38 5.14 40.62 -10.15
N ALA A 39 5.27 39.43 -9.54
CA ALA A 39 6.44 38.56 -9.70
C ALA A 39 6.42 37.85 -11.08
N ASN A 40 6.71 38.59 -12.13
CA ASN A 40 6.77 38.07 -13.50
C ASN A 40 8.19 37.58 -13.84
N GLY A 41 8.41 36.27 -13.81
CA GLY A 41 9.66 35.63 -14.24
C GLY A 41 9.93 34.28 -13.58
N SER A 42 10.92 33.53 -14.10
CA SER A 42 11.41 32.28 -13.51
C SER A 42 12.85 32.44 -13.01
N GLN A 43 13.11 32.11 -11.75
CA GLN A 43 14.46 32.04 -11.19
C GLN A 43 14.90 30.58 -11.06
N GLU A 44 15.93 30.18 -11.80
CA GLU A 44 16.52 28.84 -11.71
C GLU A 44 17.88 28.92 -10.99
N ILE A 45 18.03 28.11 -9.93
CA ILE A 45 19.31 27.92 -9.24
C ILE A 45 19.71 26.46 -9.43
N LYS A 46 20.90 26.25 -10.02
CA LYS A 46 21.37 24.92 -10.39
C LYS A 46 22.77 24.68 -9.87
N LEU A 47 22.96 23.54 -9.20
CA LEU A 47 24.27 23.05 -8.79
C LEU A 47 24.98 22.35 -9.95
N THR A 48 26.32 22.46 -9.96
CA THR A 48 27.19 21.68 -10.85
C THR A 48 27.19 20.20 -10.47
N THR A 49 27.02 19.90 -9.18
CA THR A 49 26.88 18.52 -8.69
C THR A 49 25.53 17.94 -9.10
N GLN A 50 25.52 16.63 -9.35
CA GLN A 50 24.31 15.90 -9.68
C GLN A 50 23.70 15.27 -8.43
N SER A 51 22.39 15.07 -8.46
CA SER A 51 21.68 14.34 -7.41
C SER A 51 22.11 12.87 -7.35
N THR A 52 22.09 12.26 -6.17
CA THR A 52 22.56 10.88 -5.95
C THR A 52 21.56 10.12 -5.08
N PRO A 53 20.46 9.61 -5.66
CA PRO A 53 19.58 8.70 -4.94
C PRO A 53 20.33 7.43 -4.55
N CYS A 54 20.39 7.16 -3.25
CA CYS A 54 21.01 5.94 -2.71
C CYS A 54 19.99 4.80 -2.62
N ASN A 55 20.47 3.56 -2.70
CA ASN A 55 19.63 2.37 -2.63
C ASN A 55 20.33 1.27 -1.84
N THR A 56 19.57 0.29 -1.35
CA THR A 56 20.13 -0.89 -0.68
C THR A 56 20.87 -1.78 -1.67
N PHE A 57 21.96 -2.37 -1.20
CA PHE A 57 22.64 -3.42 -1.94
C PHE A 57 21.82 -4.72 -1.82
N PRO A 58 21.48 -5.39 -2.95
CA PRO A 58 20.59 -6.55 -2.95
C PRO A 58 21.01 -7.62 -1.94
N GLY A 59 20.07 -8.07 -1.10
CA GLY A 59 20.32 -9.08 -0.07
C GLY A 59 21.02 -8.59 1.20
N THR A 60 21.25 -7.28 1.34
CA THR A 60 21.83 -6.66 2.54
C THR A 60 21.07 -5.40 2.95
N SER A 61 21.31 -4.90 4.17
CA SER A 61 20.79 -3.62 4.66
C SER A 61 21.72 -2.44 4.36
N ILE A 62 22.78 -2.64 3.57
CA ILE A 62 23.79 -1.62 3.30
C ILE A 62 23.24 -0.64 2.26
N VAL A 63 23.23 0.65 2.59
CA VAL A 63 22.77 1.72 1.70
C VAL A 63 23.96 2.45 1.10
N LEU A 64 24.05 2.49 -0.24
CA LEU A 64 25.09 3.23 -0.95
C LEU A 64 24.60 3.70 -2.34
N PRO A 65 25.27 4.69 -2.94
CA PRO A 65 25.10 5.05 -4.34
C PRO A 65 25.41 3.86 -5.26
N ARG A 66 24.55 3.60 -6.23
CA ARG A 66 24.74 2.53 -7.23
C ARG A 66 24.88 3.13 -8.61
N PHE A 67 26.09 3.07 -9.16
CA PHE A 67 26.42 3.63 -10.47
C PHE A 67 26.39 2.55 -11.55
N ILE A 68 25.22 1.96 -11.74
CA ILE A 68 24.97 0.93 -12.76
C ILE A 68 23.72 1.30 -13.55
N ASP A 69 23.59 0.75 -14.74
CA ASP A 69 22.36 0.85 -15.53
C ASP A 69 21.35 -0.26 -15.20
N ASN A 70 20.24 -0.30 -15.95
CA ASN A 70 19.17 -1.30 -15.81
C ASN A 70 19.34 -2.47 -16.79
N SER A 71 20.50 -2.65 -17.42
CA SER A 71 20.73 -3.77 -18.34
C SER A 71 20.96 -5.07 -17.58
N GLU A 72 20.82 -6.21 -18.27
CA GLU A 72 21.09 -7.53 -17.73
C GLU A 72 22.12 -8.23 -18.63
N PRO A 73 23.39 -8.36 -18.20
CA PRO A 73 23.95 -7.97 -16.89
C PRO A 73 24.18 -6.46 -16.76
N ALA A 74 24.02 -5.92 -15.55
CA ALA A 74 24.14 -4.48 -15.31
C ALA A 74 25.55 -3.95 -15.63
N GLU A 75 25.61 -2.87 -16.40
CA GLU A 75 26.84 -2.20 -16.80
C GLU A 75 27.13 -0.98 -15.91
N TYR A 76 28.41 -0.68 -15.71
CA TYR A 76 28.84 0.49 -14.94
C TYR A 76 28.55 1.79 -15.69
N VAL A 77 27.95 2.75 -15.00
CA VAL A 77 27.71 4.10 -15.51
C VAL A 77 28.64 5.07 -14.80
N ALA A 78 29.49 5.76 -15.56
CA ALA A 78 30.39 6.75 -14.97
C ALA A 78 29.60 7.87 -14.25
N PRO A 79 29.79 8.08 -12.93
CA PRO A 79 29.11 9.13 -12.23
C PRO A 79 29.69 10.49 -12.63
N GLY A 80 28.80 11.46 -12.89
CA GLY A 80 29.18 12.88 -12.89
C GLY A 80 29.56 13.36 -11.48
N MET A 81 30.00 14.61 -11.37
CA MET A 81 30.43 15.21 -10.09
C MET A 81 29.35 15.08 -8.99
N ARG A 82 29.71 14.52 -7.83
CA ARG A 82 28.83 14.32 -6.68
C ARG A 82 29.40 14.96 -5.42
N ALA A 83 28.51 15.42 -4.55
CA ALA A 83 28.82 15.76 -3.16
C ALA A 83 28.04 14.78 -2.27
N LEU A 84 28.73 14.12 -1.35
CA LEU A 84 28.17 13.12 -0.44
C LEU A 84 28.84 13.27 0.93
N TYR A 85 28.08 12.98 1.97
CA TYR A 85 28.62 12.81 3.32
C TYR A 85 29.21 11.41 3.48
N LEU A 86 30.21 11.30 4.34
CA LEU A 86 30.55 10.04 4.98
C LEU A 86 29.52 9.79 6.08
N ALA A 87 28.55 8.92 5.80
CA ALA A 87 27.36 8.81 6.63
C ALA A 87 27.40 7.64 7.62
N ASP A 88 28.11 6.56 7.27
CA ASP A 88 28.27 5.38 8.13
C ASP A 88 29.49 4.54 7.69
N GLN A 89 29.83 3.51 8.45
CA GLN A 89 30.91 2.56 8.19
C GLN A 89 30.39 1.13 8.37
N TYR A 90 30.71 0.23 7.42
CA TYR A 90 30.29 -1.16 7.48
C TYR A 90 31.48 -2.10 7.35
N THR A 91 31.58 -3.08 8.24
CA THR A 91 32.64 -4.09 8.22
C THR A 91 32.20 -5.31 7.43
N VAL A 92 32.84 -5.54 6.29
CA VAL A 92 32.67 -6.75 5.49
C VAL A 92 33.65 -7.81 5.99
N ASN A 93 33.11 -8.96 6.39
CA ASN A 93 33.89 -10.13 6.77
C ASN A 93 33.88 -11.14 5.61
N TRP A 94 35.03 -11.73 5.29
CA TRP A 94 35.09 -12.86 4.36
C TRP A 94 35.60 -14.10 5.07
N THR A 95 34.95 -15.23 4.78
CA THR A 95 35.29 -16.54 5.32
C THR A 95 35.94 -17.38 4.21
N GLY A 96 37.18 -17.82 4.43
CA GLY A 96 37.97 -18.61 3.47
C GLY A 96 39.29 -19.06 4.10
N LEU A 97 40.24 -19.51 3.30
CA LEU A 97 41.56 -19.99 3.78
C LEU A 97 42.36 -18.90 4.53
N ASN A 98 42.09 -17.62 4.27
CA ASN A 98 42.60 -16.47 5.02
C ASN A 98 41.42 -15.58 5.42
N PRO A 99 40.78 -15.82 6.57
CA PRO A 99 39.69 -14.96 7.04
C PRO A 99 40.21 -13.55 7.32
N GLY A 100 39.37 -12.56 7.04
CA GLY A 100 39.69 -11.17 7.31
C GLY A 100 38.47 -10.27 7.25
N SER A 101 38.70 -9.01 7.61
CA SER A 101 37.68 -7.98 7.71
C SER A 101 38.18 -6.70 7.05
N ILE A 102 37.32 -6.03 6.30
CA ILE A 102 37.59 -4.71 5.73
C ILE A 102 36.45 -3.77 6.10
N GLU A 103 36.80 -2.57 6.52
CA GLU A 103 35.84 -1.51 6.81
C GLU A 103 35.60 -0.69 5.54
N ILE A 104 34.35 -0.62 5.11
CA ILE A 104 33.92 0.16 3.96
C ILE A 104 33.20 1.40 4.47
N ARG A 105 33.62 2.57 3.96
CA ARG A 105 32.98 3.85 4.23
C ARG A 105 31.74 4.02 3.36
N LEU A 106 30.59 4.21 3.97
CA LEU A 106 29.32 4.41 3.27
C LEU A 106 29.10 5.90 3.02
N LEU A 107 29.01 6.26 1.75
CA LEU A 107 28.74 7.63 1.30
C LEU A 107 27.24 7.80 1.06
N ASN A 108 26.65 8.91 1.46
CA ASN A 108 25.22 9.18 1.24
C ASN A 108 24.96 10.69 1.10
N HIS A 109 23.83 11.06 0.51
CA HIS A 109 23.37 12.45 0.46
C HIS A 109 22.82 12.91 1.83
N TYR A 110 22.39 11.97 2.67
CA TYR A 110 22.16 12.21 4.09
C TYR A 110 23.47 12.12 4.89
N ASN A 111 23.61 12.92 5.94
CA ASN A 111 24.76 12.89 6.84
C ASN A 111 24.79 11.65 7.76
N THR A 112 23.68 10.95 7.91
CA THR A 112 23.51 9.74 8.73
C THR A 112 22.65 8.73 7.99
N ILE A 113 22.78 7.45 8.35
CA ILE A 113 21.94 6.35 7.84
C ILE A 113 21.54 5.45 9.02
N PRO A 114 20.25 5.17 9.26
CA PRO A 114 19.09 5.80 8.64
C PRO A 114 18.95 7.28 9.07
N ALA A 115 18.50 8.14 8.18
CA ALA A 115 18.34 9.57 8.45
C ALA A 115 17.07 9.88 9.28
N ASP A 116 17.13 10.89 10.14
CA ASP A 116 16.02 11.41 10.96
C ASP A 116 15.75 12.92 10.68
N ALA A 117 14.80 13.53 11.36
CA ALA A 117 14.28 14.86 11.02
C ALA A 117 15.31 15.98 11.18
N LEU A 118 16.22 15.83 12.15
CA LEU A 118 17.25 16.81 12.50
C LEU A 118 18.55 16.62 11.73
N ASP A 119 18.59 15.65 10.84
CA ASP A 119 19.73 15.39 9.98
C ASP A 119 19.79 16.36 8.79
N LYS A 120 20.90 16.31 8.04
CA LYS A 120 21.16 17.17 6.90
C LYS A 120 20.98 16.39 5.61
N ASP A 121 20.36 17.03 4.63
CA ASP A 121 20.19 16.50 3.29
C ASP A 121 20.85 17.44 2.26
N LEU A 122 21.61 16.86 1.34
CA LEU A 122 22.22 17.57 0.21
C LEU A 122 21.26 17.79 -0.97
N ASN A 123 19.99 17.43 -0.84
CA ASN A 123 18.94 17.76 -1.80
C ASN A 123 18.31 19.14 -1.54
N TRP A 124 17.55 19.66 -2.50
CA TRP A 124 16.83 20.93 -2.37
C TRP A 124 15.51 20.79 -1.64
N ALA A 125 14.90 19.60 -1.69
CA ALA A 125 13.68 19.31 -0.97
C ALA A 125 13.61 17.82 -0.60
N PRO A 126 12.81 17.47 0.41
CA PRO A 126 12.52 16.08 0.75
C PRO A 126 12.05 15.28 -0.47
N GLU A 127 12.49 14.05 -0.61
CA GLU A 127 12.07 13.14 -1.68
C GLU A 127 11.90 11.73 -1.13
N ALA A 128 10.96 10.96 -1.69
CA ALA A 128 10.76 9.58 -1.27
C ALA A 128 12.02 8.75 -1.60
N PRO A 129 12.74 8.19 -0.62
CA PRO A 129 13.98 7.44 -0.87
C PRO A 129 13.67 6.02 -1.39
N LEU A 130 14.68 5.36 -1.97
CA LEU A 130 14.63 3.94 -2.36
C LEU A 130 15.06 2.98 -1.23
N HIS A 131 15.41 3.53 -0.07
CA HIS A 131 15.92 2.79 1.08
C HIS A 131 15.23 3.26 2.36
N TYR A 132 15.34 2.46 3.41
CA TYR A 132 14.76 2.80 4.70
C TYR A 132 15.42 4.04 5.31
N ILE A 133 14.60 5.00 5.69
CA ILE A 133 14.95 6.14 6.55
C ILE A 133 13.94 6.22 7.70
N ILE A 134 14.30 6.86 8.81
CA ILE A 134 13.34 7.14 9.88
C ILE A 134 12.38 8.22 9.37
N THR A 135 12.91 9.30 8.78
CA THR A 135 12.14 10.35 8.12
C THR A 135 13.00 11.22 7.22
N ASN A 136 12.32 12.01 6.39
CA ASN A 136 12.95 13.07 5.62
C ASN A 136 13.53 14.15 6.55
N PRO A 137 14.83 14.47 6.42
CA PRO A 137 15.46 15.54 7.16
C PRO A 137 15.00 16.93 6.70
N ILE A 138 14.90 17.85 7.66
CA ILE A 138 14.39 19.21 7.42
C ILE A 138 15.49 20.14 6.91
N TYR A 139 16.74 19.88 7.31
CA TYR A 139 17.90 20.67 6.94
C TYR A 139 18.42 20.29 5.55
N ASN A 140 17.60 20.57 4.54
CA ASN A 140 17.96 20.48 3.13
C ASN A 140 18.59 21.81 2.64
N LEU A 141 19.12 21.82 1.42
CA LEU A 141 19.80 23.00 0.86
C LEU A 141 18.90 24.23 0.77
N PHE A 142 17.61 24.04 0.50
CA PHE A 142 16.66 25.14 0.44
C PHE A 142 16.43 25.76 1.82
N THR A 143 16.08 24.93 2.80
CA THR A 143 15.79 25.35 4.17
C THR A 143 16.99 26.03 4.83
N LEU A 144 18.21 25.53 4.58
CA LEU A 144 19.43 26.05 5.19
C LEU A 144 19.92 27.36 4.56
N TYR A 145 19.81 27.52 3.25
CA TYR A 145 20.51 28.60 2.54
C TYR A 145 19.58 29.59 1.80
N TRP A 146 18.38 29.18 1.42
CA TRP A 146 17.53 29.96 0.50
C TRP A 146 16.20 30.41 1.10
N ARG A 147 15.62 29.64 2.03
CA ARG A 147 14.31 29.93 2.62
C ARG A 147 14.26 31.33 3.23
N ASP A 148 15.21 31.66 4.09
CA ASP A 148 15.18 32.94 4.81
C ASP A 148 15.38 34.13 3.85
N TYR A 149 16.24 33.96 2.83
CA TYR A 149 16.44 34.96 1.78
C TYR A 149 15.17 35.21 0.96
N LEU A 150 14.47 34.15 0.55
CA LEU A 150 13.22 34.30 -0.20
C LEU A 150 12.10 34.87 0.66
N ASN A 151 12.03 34.49 1.94
CA ASN A 151 11.08 35.09 2.90
C ASN A 151 11.31 36.60 3.05
N GLU A 152 12.57 37.05 3.12
CA GLU A 152 12.92 38.47 3.17
C GLU A 152 12.50 39.22 1.90
N LEU A 153 12.53 38.56 0.74
CA LEU A 153 12.20 39.17 -0.55
C LEU A 153 10.69 39.23 -0.83
N TYR A 154 9.95 38.18 -0.50
CA TYR A 154 8.54 38.01 -0.86
C TYR A 154 7.55 38.24 0.29
N SER A 155 8.03 38.60 1.48
CA SER A 155 7.14 38.98 2.59
C SER A 155 6.37 40.29 2.28
N PRO A 156 5.11 40.44 2.74
CA PRO A 156 4.38 41.71 2.66
C PRO A 156 5.10 42.88 3.35
N GLN A 157 5.96 42.57 4.32
CA GLN A 157 6.77 43.56 5.05
C GLN A 157 8.14 43.81 4.40
N ALA A 158 8.47 43.11 3.31
CA ALA A 158 9.70 43.33 2.56
C ALA A 158 9.73 44.78 2.04
N ARG A 159 10.85 45.47 2.28
CA ARG A 159 11.07 46.84 1.81
C ARG A 159 12.47 46.94 1.23
N ILE A 160 12.58 47.57 0.07
CA ILE A 160 13.85 48.04 -0.48
C ILE A 160 13.94 49.53 -0.18
N MET A 161 15.05 49.94 0.42
CA MET A 161 15.33 51.34 0.73
C MET A 161 16.49 51.81 -0.14
N GLU A 162 16.27 52.91 -0.86
CA GLU A 162 17.35 53.66 -1.48
C GLU A 162 17.67 54.87 -0.61
N ALA A 163 18.87 54.92 -0.06
CA ALA A 163 19.30 56.00 0.82
C ALA A 163 20.73 56.45 0.49
N TYR A 164 21.03 57.69 0.84
CA TYR A 164 22.31 58.33 0.59
C TYR A 164 23.13 58.30 1.89
N PHE A 165 24.29 57.64 1.86
CA PHE A 165 25.19 57.51 3.00
C PHE A 165 26.52 58.19 2.72
N SER A 166 27.09 58.82 3.75
CA SER A 166 28.50 59.24 3.73
C SER A 166 29.35 58.04 4.13
N LEU A 167 29.99 57.41 3.15
CA LEU A 167 30.84 56.22 3.37
C LEU A 167 32.31 56.66 3.45
N GLN A 168 33.05 56.16 4.44
CA GLN A 168 34.49 56.39 4.54
C GLN A 168 35.27 55.30 3.79
N LEU A 169 36.53 55.59 3.45
CA LEU A 169 37.40 54.64 2.76
C LEU A 169 37.57 53.32 3.54
N GLY A 170 37.62 53.39 4.88
CA GLY A 170 37.69 52.21 5.75
C GLY A 170 36.43 51.35 5.72
N ASP A 171 35.26 51.95 5.49
CA ASP A 171 33.99 51.23 5.41
C ASP A 171 33.91 50.41 4.12
N ILE A 172 34.36 50.98 3.00
CA ILE A 172 34.41 50.30 1.69
C ILE A 172 35.46 49.19 1.67
N LEU A 173 36.62 49.39 2.30
CA LEU A 173 37.72 48.42 2.29
C LEU A 173 37.39 47.16 3.10
N ASN A 174 36.61 47.29 4.17
CA ASN A 174 36.16 46.18 5.02
C ASN A 174 34.71 45.75 4.70
N PHE A 175 34.15 46.24 3.59
CA PHE A 175 32.79 45.94 3.20
C PHE A 175 32.65 44.50 2.72
N ASP A 176 31.65 43.80 3.25
CA ASP A 176 31.19 42.51 2.76
C ASP A 176 29.66 42.57 2.61
N PHE A 177 29.13 42.02 1.52
CA PHE A 177 27.70 41.89 1.28
C PHE A 177 27.00 40.98 2.30
N SER A 178 27.75 40.16 3.03
CA SER A 178 27.22 39.34 4.13
C SER A 178 26.87 40.15 5.38
N ASN A 179 27.46 41.35 5.56
CA ASN A 179 27.31 42.18 6.75
C ASN A 179 25.88 42.73 6.92
N LYS A 180 25.45 42.85 8.18
CA LYS A 180 24.13 43.39 8.57
C LYS A 180 24.32 44.76 9.22
N TYR A 181 23.60 45.77 8.72
CA TYR A 181 23.67 47.14 9.22
C TYR A 181 22.37 47.52 9.92
N PHE A 182 22.45 48.05 11.14
CA PHE A 182 21.27 48.49 11.89
C PHE A 182 20.98 49.96 11.58
N ILE A 183 19.81 50.24 10.99
CA ILE A 183 19.38 51.56 10.55
C ILE A 183 17.89 51.72 10.86
N ASN A 184 17.54 52.72 11.67
CA ASN A 184 16.17 53.04 12.11
C ASN A 184 15.35 51.81 12.53
N ASP A 185 15.66 51.26 13.71
CA ASP A 185 14.93 50.14 14.34
C ASP A 185 14.81 48.87 13.49
N SER A 186 15.70 48.67 12.51
CA SER A 186 15.70 47.49 11.66
C SER A 186 17.11 47.16 11.16
N TYR A 187 17.36 45.88 10.92
CA TYR A 187 18.56 45.42 10.25
C TYR A 187 18.36 45.45 8.72
N TRP A 188 19.42 45.79 8.00
CA TRP A 188 19.43 45.93 6.55
C TRP A 188 20.66 45.26 5.96
N ARG A 189 20.50 44.68 4.76
CA ARG A 189 21.57 44.13 3.94
C ARG A 189 21.78 45.03 2.72
N VAL A 190 23.02 45.37 2.41
CA VAL A 190 23.34 46.15 1.21
C VAL A 190 23.21 45.27 -0.03
N LEU A 191 22.44 45.70 -1.03
CA LEU A 191 22.34 45.04 -2.33
C LEU A 191 23.27 45.68 -3.37
N LYS A 192 23.37 47.02 -3.33
CA LYS A 192 24.14 47.78 -4.32
C LYS A 192 24.64 49.09 -3.72
N ILE A 193 25.90 49.41 -3.99
CA ILE A 193 26.49 50.73 -3.76
C ILE A 193 26.76 51.34 -5.14
N SER A 194 26.27 52.55 -5.40
CA SER A 194 26.41 53.22 -6.69
C SER A 194 27.17 54.54 -6.54
N ASP A 195 28.08 54.81 -7.48
CA ASP A 195 28.79 56.08 -7.63
C ASP A 195 29.68 56.50 -6.45
N TYR A 196 30.32 55.54 -5.77
CA TYR A 196 31.34 55.85 -4.74
C TYR A 196 32.58 56.48 -5.37
N LYS A 197 32.90 57.73 -5.01
CA LYS A 197 34.11 58.43 -5.48
C LYS A 197 35.22 58.36 -4.46
N ILE A 198 36.38 57.84 -4.87
CA ILE A 198 37.56 57.72 -4.03
C ILE A 198 38.20 59.11 -3.86
N GLY A 199 38.37 59.58 -2.63
CA GLY A 199 39.09 60.81 -2.29
C GLY A 199 38.22 62.07 -2.12
N ALA A 200 36.90 61.98 -2.35
CA ALA A 200 35.94 63.04 -2.06
C ALA A 200 34.88 62.54 -1.07
N SER A 201 34.57 63.31 -0.02
CA SER A 201 33.50 62.98 0.92
C SER A 201 32.15 63.42 0.33
N GLU A 202 31.63 62.63 -0.60
CA GLU A 202 30.32 62.82 -1.20
C GLU A 202 29.33 61.75 -0.73
N LEU A 203 28.04 62.09 -0.74
CA LEU A 203 26.97 61.16 -0.42
C LEU A 203 26.84 60.11 -1.53
N THR A 204 26.96 58.83 -1.16
CA THR A 204 26.89 57.69 -2.07
C THR A 204 25.51 57.04 -1.97
N LYS A 205 24.91 56.70 -3.12
CA LYS A 205 23.60 56.03 -3.15
C LYS A 205 23.77 54.54 -2.84
N VAL A 206 23.06 54.05 -1.82
CA VAL A 206 23.06 52.64 -1.43
C VAL A 206 21.63 52.10 -1.47
N THR A 207 21.45 50.98 -2.17
CA THR A 207 20.21 50.21 -2.19
C THR A 207 20.31 49.10 -1.15
N LEU A 208 19.39 49.09 -0.18
CA LEU A 208 19.35 48.19 0.96
C LEU A 208 18.07 47.34 0.94
N LEU A 209 18.19 46.08 1.36
CA LEU A 209 17.07 45.18 1.61
C LEU A 209 16.84 45.07 3.12
N LYS A 210 15.58 45.23 3.56
CA LYS A 210 15.22 45.06 4.96
C LYS A 210 15.37 43.60 5.37
N ILE A 211 16.17 43.33 6.41
CA ILE A 211 16.24 42.02 7.05
C ILE A 211 15.04 41.94 7.99
N LEU A 212 14.11 41.08 7.64
CA LEU A 212 13.00 40.73 8.51
C LEU A 212 13.54 39.68 9.48
N ASN A 213 13.61 40.01 10.78
CA ASN A 213 13.85 38.98 11.78
C ASN A 213 12.79 37.91 11.57
N ALA A 214 13.22 36.70 11.23
CA ALA A 214 12.39 35.59 10.79
C ALA A 214 11.55 35.01 11.94
N ASN A 215 10.66 35.82 12.47
CA ASN A 215 9.49 35.43 13.26
C ASN A 215 8.21 35.66 12.44
N LEU A 216 8.30 35.61 11.11
CA LEU A 216 7.14 35.74 10.22
C LEU A 216 6.44 34.40 9.93
N SER A 217 6.97 33.29 10.44
CA SER A 217 6.14 32.13 10.73
C SER A 217 5.74 32.20 12.20
N ASP A 218 4.45 32.28 12.52
CA ASP A 218 3.90 32.09 13.88
C ASP A 218 4.16 30.67 14.45
N CYS A 219 5.15 29.97 13.90
CA CYS A 219 5.59 28.68 14.39
C CYS A 219 6.50 28.87 15.62
N ASN A 220 5.85 28.85 16.78
CA ASN A 220 6.47 28.79 18.09
C ASN A 220 6.85 27.36 18.52
N LEU A 221 6.59 26.36 17.67
CA LEU A 221 6.88 24.96 17.96
C LEU A 221 8.26 24.57 17.44
N GLU A 222 8.97 23.80 18.25
CA GLU A 222 10.15 23.06 17.86
C GLU A 222 9.74 21.70 17.33
N LEU A 223 10.55 21.16 16.43
CA LEU A 223 10.31 19.82 15.92
C LEU A 223 10.98 18.80 16.83
N ASP A 224 10.21 17.80 17.23
CA ASP A 224 10.68 16.75 18.14
C ASP A 224 11.23 15.56 17.36
N ARG A 225 10.33 14.84 16.67
CA ARG A 225 10.68 13.66 15.89
C ARG A 225 9.67 13.42 14.79
N SER A 226 9.94 12.41 13.99
CA SER A 226 8.97 11.83 13.07
C SER A 226 8.34 10.57 13.64
N LEU A 227 7.13 10.29 13.19
CA LEU A 227 6.43 9.05 13.42
C LEU A 227 6.53 8.13 12.20
N PRO A 228 6.37 6.81 12.38
CA PRO A 228 6.39 5.84 11.28
C PRO A 228 5.34 6.08 10.19
N ASP A 229 4.31 6.89 10.46
CA ASP A 229 3.29 7.30 9.49
C ASP A 229 3.75 8.45 8.58
N GLY A 230 5.00 8.91 8.71
CA GLY A 230 5.57 10.02 7.95
C GLY A 230 5.13 11.40 8.45
N SER A 231 4.41 11.46 9.57
CA SER A 231 4.02 12.72 10.20
C SER A 231 5.09 13.21 11.19
N TYR A 232 5.18 14.52 11.33
CA TYR A 232 6.08 15.17 12.29
C TYR A 232 5.37 15.48 13.61
N THR A 233 6.03 15.19 14.73
CA THR A 233 5.65 15.65 16.07
C THR A 233 6.39 16.92 16.43
N TRP A 234 5.77 17.68 17.31
CA TRP A 234 6.23 19.01 17.69
C TRP A 234 6.30 19.11 19.20
N THR A 235 7.20 19.95 19.69
CA THR A 235 7.31 20.32 21.10
C THR A 235 7.22 21.82 21.24
N TYR A 236 6.71 22.26 22.38
CA TYR A 236 6.74 23.65 22.82
C TYR A 236 7.48 23.70 24.14
N GLN A 237 8.66 24.33 24.17
CA GLN A 237 9.49 24.42 25.38
C GLN A 237 9.81 23.06 26.03
N GLY A 238 10.00 22.03 25.21
CA GLY A 238 10.33 20.66 25.65
C GLY A 238 9.12 19.75 25.92
N GLU A 239 7.89 20.25 25.87
CA GLU A 239 6.67 19.45 26.06
C GLU A 239 5.97 19.13 24.73
N PRO A 240 5.39 17.93 24.55
CA PRO A 240 4.68 17.57 23.32
C PRO A 240 3.53 18.54 23.01
N ALA A 241 3.49 19.02 21.77
CA ALA A 241 2.49 19.97 21.29
C ALA A 241 1.90 19.53 19.93
N PRO A 242 0.61 19.82 19.67
CA PRO A 242 0.04 19.57 18.35
C PRO A 242 0.67 20.49 17.31
N GLY A 243 1.02 19.95 16.14
CA GLY A 243 1.52 20.74 15.02
C GLY A 243 0.49 21.72 14.48
N ASN A 244 0.93 22.68 13.67
CA ASN A 244 0.05 23.59 12.96
C ASN A 244 0.53 23.82 11.52
N LEU A 245 -0.36 24.35 10.68
CA LEU A 245 -0.10 24.67 9.27
C LEU A 245 1.17 25.53 9.10
N ASN A 246 1.33 26.56 9.92
CA ASN A 246 2.46 27.49 9.83
C ASN A 246 3.80 26.79 10.10
N CYS A 247 3.84 25.94 11.13
CA CYS A 247 5.00 25.11 11.45
C CYS A 247 5.30 24.09 10.37
N CYS A 248 4.27 23.47 9.81
CA CYS A 248 4.44 22.51 8.75
C CYS A 248 5.07 23.11 7.49
N ASN A 249 4.59 24.28 7.09
CA ASN A 249 5.13 24.98 5.94
C ASN A 249 6.54 25.50 6.19
N LYS A 250 6.88 25.88 7.43
CA LYS A 250 8.25 26.29 7.82
C LYS A 250 9.29 25.21 7.51
N ILE A 251 8.93 23.95 7.69
CA ILE A 251 9.83 22.80 7.44
C ILE A 251 9.72 22.28 6.00
N GLY A 252 8.98 22.96 5.12
CA GLY A 252 8.75 22.53 3.74
C GLY A 252 7.84 21.31 3.61
N GLY A 253 7.10 20.98 4.68
CA GLY A 253 6.14 19.89 4.70
C GLY A 253 4.78 20.27 4.09
N THR A 254 3.93 19.28 3.88
CA THR A 254 2.55 19.43 3.45
C THR A 254 1.61 19.21 4.63
N TRP A 255 0.76 20.21 4.92
CA TRP A 255 -0.21 20.14 6.00
C TRP A 255 -1.47 19.36 5.59
N ASP A 256 -1.94 18.52 6.49
CA ASP A 256 -3.24 17.87 6.41
C ASP A 256 -4.22 18.50 7.40
N ALA A 257 -5.22 19.21 6.87
CA ALA A 257 -6.22 19.88 7.68
C ALA A 257 -7.23 18.92 8.33
N GLU A 258 -7.46 17.73 7.77
CA GLU A 258 -8.38 16.73 8.31
C GLU A 258 -7.71 15.92 9.42
N ALA A 259 -6.47 15.49 9.19
CA ALA A 259 -5.71 14.72 10.17
C ALA A 259 -5.00 15.58 11.23
N VAL A 260 -4.96 16.91 11.03
CA VAL A 260 -4.23 17.88 11.88
C VAL A 260 -2.75 17.48 12.03
N LYS A 261 -2.14 17.05 10.92
CA LYS A 261 -0.78 16.51 10.87
C LYS A 261 0.04 17.15 9.76
N CYS A 262 1.35 17.25 9.99
CA CYS A 262 2.30 17.70 8.99
C CYS A 262 3.09 16.52 8.42
N TYR A 263 3.23 16.45 7.10
CA TYR A 263 3.97 15.40 6.40
C TYR A 263 5.13 15.99 5.58
N GLY A 264 6.23 15.25 5.38
CA GLY A 264 7.37 15.73 4.59
C GLY A 264 7.04 16.08 3.12
N ARG A 265 6.18 15.28 2.49
CA ARG A 265 5.48 15.57 1.22
C ARG A 265 4.21 14.71 1.20
N LYS A 266 3.03 15.29 0.91
CA LYS A 266 1.90 14.45 0.51
C LYS A 266 2.22 13.84 -0.85
N ASN A 267 2.08 12.52 -0.98
CA ASN A 267 1.86 11.93 -2.29
C ASN A 267 0.53 12.51 -2.78
N ASN A 268 0.59 13.54 -3.63
CA ASN A 268 -0.58 13.89 -4.41
C ASN A 268 -1.00 12.61 -5.12
N SER A 269 -2.25 12.20 -4.93
CA SER A 269 -2.85 10.96 -5.40
C SER A 269 -2.77 10.76 -6.93
N ASN A 270 -2.21 11.74 -7.65
CA ASN A 270 -2.04 11.77 -9.10
C ASN A 270 -0.58 11.66 -9.58
N SER A 271 0.42 11.56 -8.71
CA SER A 271 1.79 11.21 -9.09
C SER A 271 2.15 9.89 -8.43
N GLY A 272 1.85 8.79 -9.13
CA GLY A 272 1.99 7.41 -8.67
C GLY A 272 3.43 6.98 -8.42
N LEU A 273 4.05 7.50 -7.35
CA LEU A 273 5.33 7.04 -6.82
C LEU A 273 5.34 7.01 -5.29
N GLY A 274 4.19 6.68 -4.69
CA GLY A 274 4.15 6.19 -3.32
C GLY A 274 4.73 4.78 -3.26
N PHE A 275 6.05 4.63 -3.34
CA PHE A 275 6.69 3.39 -2.90
C PHE A 275 6.88 3.47 -1.39
N ASN A 276 5.81 3.18 -0.66
CA ASN A 276 5.91 2.85 0.76
C ASN A 276 6.48 1.41 0.83
N ILE A 277 7.79 1.23 0.58
CA ILE A 277 8.47 -0.01 0.99
C ILE A 277 8.80 0.13 2.47
N GLN A 278 7.78 0.09 3.32
CA GLN A 278 7.93 -0.84 4.42
C GLN A 278 7.50 -2.19 3.86
N PRO A 279 8.27 -3.28 4.02
CA PRO A 279 7.64 -4.59 4.00
C PRO A 279 6.73 -4.59 5.23
N PRO A 280 5.41 -4.43 5.09
CA PRO A 280 4.59 -4.48 6.27
C PRO A 280 4.34 -5.97 6.46
N THR A 281 5.05 -6.59 7.39
CA THR A 281 4.48 -7.77 8.04
C THR A 281 3.23 -7.27 8.75
N LEU A 282 2.09 -7.27 8.04
CA LEU A 282 0.81 -6.78 8.52
C LEU A 282 0.23 -7.82 9.47
N ASN A 283 0.56 -7.66 10.75
CA ASN A 283 -0.18 -8.27 11.83
C ASN A 283 -1.22 -7.26 12.32
N ASN A 284 -2.50 -7.53 11.98
CA ASN A 284 -3.71 -6.87 12.49
C ASN A 284 -3.79 -5.34 12.33
N GLY A 285 -4.49 -4.89 11.29
CA GLY A 285 -4.98 -3.51 11.22
C GLY A 285 -5.76 -3.22 9.95
N THR A 286 -7.00 -2.77 10.10
CA THR A 286 -7.96 -2.38 9.05
C THR A 286 -7.31 -1.45 8.01
N LEU A 287 -7.39 -1.81 6.72
CA LEU A 287 -6.86 -0.98 5.63
C LEU A 287 -7.78 0.23 5.32
N PRO A 288 -7.24 1.34 4.79
CA PRO A 288 -8.06 2.44 4.29
C PRO A 288 -8.82 2.06 3.01
N GLN A 289 -10.02 2.62 2.85
CA GLN A 289 -10.90 2.41 1.71
C GLN A 289 -10.25 2.91 0.39
N ASN A 290 -10.53 2.22 -0.72
CA ASN A 290 -10.02 2.48 -2.07
C ASN A 290 -8.53 2.12 -2.30
N SER A 291 -8.12 0.90 -1.95
CA SER A 291 -6.74 0.43 -2.16
C SER A 291 -6.58 -0.56 -3.31
N LEU A 292 -5.50 -0.38 -4.09
CA LEU A 292 -4.92 -1.37 -5.01
C LEU A 292 -3.79 -2.07 -4.27
N THR A 293 -4.00 -3.33 -3.87
CA THR A 293 -3.08 -4.04 -2.97
C THR A 293 -2.44 -5.23 -3.66
N LYS A 294 -1.11 -5.23 -3.81
CA LYS A 294 -0.34 -6.45 -4.05
C LYS A 294 -0.04 -7.10 -2.72
N THR A 295 -0.74 -8.17 -2.41
CA THR A 295 -0.64 -8.83 -1.11
C THR A 295 -0.17 -10.26 -1.24
N GLN A 296 0.64 -10.71 -0.29
CA GLN A 296 0.83 -12.13 -0.08
C GLN A 296 -0.25 -12.70 0.83
N ASP A 297 -0.72 -11.91 1.81
CA ASP A 297 -1.66 -12.30 2.86
C ASP A 297 -2.56 -11.10 3.24
N TYR A 298 -3.80 -11.08 2.73
CA TYR A 298 -4.78 -10.02 2.99
C TYR A 298 -6.02 -10.56 3.72
N ASN A 299 -6.40 -9.88 4.81
CA ASN A 299 -7.61 -10.15 5.59
C ASN A 299 -8.53 -8.92 5.59
N GLY A 300 -9.63 -9.04 4.84
CA GLY A 300 -10.73 -8.11 4.87
C GLY A 300 -11.77 -8.54 5.92
N GLY A 301 -11.87 -7.83 7.04
CA GLY A 301 -12.93 -8.06 8.05
C GLY A 301 -14.36 -7.85 7.52
N SER A 302 -15.39 -7.98 8.36
CA SER A 302 -16.80 -7.88 7.93
C SER A 302 -17.27 -6.50 7.41
N ASP A 303 -16.42 -5.46 7.53
CA ASP A 303 -16.67 -4.10 7.06
C ASP A 303 -15.72 -3.71 5.90
N THR A 304 -14.92 -4.65 5.39
CA THR A 304 -13.96 -4.34 4.33
C THR A 304 -14.64 -4.36 2.98
N VAL A 305 -15.00 -3.14 2.59
CA VAL A 305 -15.65 -2.82 1.34
C VAL A 305 -14.68 -2.03 0.45
N PHE A 306 -14.86 -2.08 -0.87
CA PHE A 306 -14.09 -1.28 -1.84
C PHE A 306 -12.59 -1.62 -1.92
N GLN A 307 -12.27 -2.89 -2.14
CA GLN A 307 -10.89 -3.35 -2.29
C GLN A 307 -10.63 -4.10 -3.61
N VAL A 308 -9.40 -3.92 -4.10
CA VAL A 308 -8.80 -4.73 -5.16
C VAL A 308 -7.52 -5.35 -4.61
N ALA A 309 -7.57 -6.65 -4.35
CA ALA A 309 -6.42 -7.43 -3.93
C ALA A 309 -5.94 -8.28 -5.11
N VAL A 310 -4.66 -8.12 -5.47
CA VAL A 310 -3.97 -8.98 -6.43
C VAL A 310 -2.87 -9.70 -5.67
N GLY A 311 -2.99 -11.00 -5.55
CA GLY A 311 -2.17 -11.73 -4.60
C GLY A 311 -2.20 -13.22 -4.83
N LYS A 312 -1.39 -13.90 -4.05
CA LYS A 312 -1.47 -15.35 -3.99
C LYS A 312 -2.62 -15.78 -3.07
N ASN A 313 -2.78 -15.10 -1.93
CA ASN A 313 -3.78 -15.41 -0.90
C ASN A 313 -4.61 -14.18 -0.54
N ILE A 314 -5.92 -14.30 -0.72
CA ILE A 314 -6.87 -13.21 -0.46
C ILE A 314 -8.09 -13.80 0.26
N THR A 315 -8.35 -13.29 1.46
CA THR A 315 -9.45 -13.73 2.34
C THR A 315 -10.34 -12.57 2.73
N ASP A 316 -11.64 -12.83 2.69
CA ASP A 316 -12.63 -11.77 2.71
C ASP A 316 -13.94 -12.24 3.37
N LEU A 317 -14.24 -11.71 4.55
CA LEU A 317 -15.15 -12.30 5.55
C LEU A 317 -16.49 -11.55 5.69
N GLY A 318 -17.00 -10.99 4.60
CA GLY A 318 -18.08 -9.99 4.65
C GLY A 318 -17.66 -8.68 4.01
N SER A 319 -16.66 -8.74 3.16
CA SER A 319 -16.69 -7.87 2.02
C SER A 319 -17.96 -8.04 1.22
N ASP A 320 -18.77 -7.03 1.32
CA ASP A 320 -19.47 -6.59 0.15
C ASP A 320 -18.43 -5.84 -0.71
N TYR A 321 -18.55 -5.89 -2.04
CA TYR A 321 -17.76 -5.03 -2.94
C TYR A 321 -16.25 -5.32 -3.00
N SER A 322 -15.86 -6.60 -3.11
CA SER A 322 -14.43 -6.96 -3.16
C SER A 322 -14.03 -7.87 -4.32
N LEU A 323 -12.89 -7.50 -4.92
CA LEU A 323 -12.27 -8.21 -6.02
C LEU A 323 -10.97 -8.84 -5.56
N LEU A 324 -11.02 -10.16 -5.49
CA LEU A 324 -9.88 -10.98 -5.25
C LEU A 324 -9.42 -11.49 -6.63
N VAL A 325 -8.17 -11.22 -7.01
CA VAL A 325 -7.54 -11.83 -8.20
C VAL A 325 -6.23 -12.46 -7.81
N GLY A 326 -6.07 -13.70 -8.24
CA GLY A 326 -4.92 -14.47 -7.84
C GLY A 326 -5.00 -15.83 -8.45
N ARG A 327 -4.19 -16.73 -7.93
CA ARG A 327 -4.39 -18.14 -8.26
C ARG A 327 -5.59 -18.71 -7.50
N GLU A 328 -5.87 -18.18 -6.29
CA GLU A 328 -6.72 -18.78 -5.25
C GLU A 328 -7.40 -17.70 -4.40
N LEU A 329 -8.73 -17.77 -4.26
CA LEU A 329 -9.51 -16.72 -3.61
C LEU A 329 -10.76 -17.30 -2.93
N GLN A 330 -11.26 -16.66 -1.86
CA GLN A 330 -12.34 -17.20 -1.01
C GLN A 330 -13.21 -16.12 -0.32
N THR A 331 -14.53 -16.41 -0.21
CA THR A 331 -15.61 -15.53 0.22
C THR A 331 -16.77 -16.38 0.82
N ASP A 332 -17.56 -15.82 1.74
CA ASP A 332 -18.70 -16.46 2.43
C ASP A 332 -19.98 -16.47 1.55
N ILE A 333 -21.21 -16.45 2.11
CA ILE A 333 -22.16 -15.48 1.54
C ILE A 333 -21.54 -14.13 1.82
N THR A 334 -20.57 -13.79 1.02
CA THR A 334 -20.45 -12.47 0.51
C THR A 334 -21.61 -12.35 -0.44
N PRO A 335 -22.64 -11.55 -0.11
CA PRO A 335 -23.13 -10.70 -1.16
C PRO A 335 -21.88 -10.10 -1.82
N ASP A 336 -21.76 -10.23 -3.13
CA ASP A 336 -20.90 -9.29 -3.85
C ASP A 336 -19.37 -9.42 -3.66
N SER A 337 -18.89 -10.63 -3.37
CA SER A 337 -17.46 -10.94 -3.53
C SER A 337 -17.20 -12.10 -4.47
N ASN A 338 -16.15 -11.88 -5.26
CA ASN A 338 -15.81 -12.73 -6.37
C ASN A 338 -14.35 -13.11 -6.32
N ILE A 339 -14.21 -14.35 -6.71
CA ILE A 339 -12.99 -15.09 -6.68
C ILE A 339 -12.78 -15.46 -8.13
N THR A 340 -11.72 -14.94 -8.72
CA THR A 340 -11.23 -15.34 -10.03
C THR A 340 -9.71 -15.55 -10.08
N GLY A 341 -9.36 -16.82 -10.29
CA GLY A 341 -8.06 -17.27 -10.71
C GLY A 341 -8.22 -18.38 -11.73
N ARG A 342 -7.19 -19.21 -11.87
CA ARG A 342 -7.41 -20.60 -12.31
C ARG A 342 -8.42 -21.32 -11.38
N ASN A 343 -8.81 -20.69 -10.27
CA ASN A 343 -9.67 -21.20 -9.24
C ASN A 343 -10.47 -20.06 -8.54
N ALA A 344 -11.72 -20.22 -8.12
CA ALA A 344 -12.95 -19.83 -8.86
C ALA A 344 -14.33 -19.81 -8.12
N VAL A 345 -14.43 -19.53 -6.82
CA VAL A 345 -15.45 -20.02 -5.86
C VAL A 345 -16.58 -19.04 -5.53
N VAL A 346 -17.90 -19.36 -5.56
CA VAL A 346 -18.95 -18.32 -5.31
C VAL A 346 -20.33 -18.84 -4.82
N LYS A 347 -20.99 -18.08 -3.92
CA LYS A 347 -22.45 -18.05 -3.55
C LYS A 347 -23.06 -19.22 -2.80
N ASN A 348 -22.58 -20.41 -3.08
CA ASN A 348 -22.51 -21.35 -2.00
C ASN A 348 -21.16 -21.13 -1.36
N THR A 349 -21.12 -21.35 -0.06
CA THR A 349 -19.87 -21.65 0.59
C THR A 349 -19.27 -22.86 -0.15
N GLY A 350 -18.04 -22.76 -0.62
CA GLY A 350 -17.42 -23.88 -1.32
C GLY A 350 -15.99 -23.61 -1.72
N VAL A 351 -15.42 -24.49 -2.53
CA VAL A 351 -14.31 -24.13 -3.42
C VAL A 351 -14.76 -24.44 -4.82
N HIS A 352 -14.93 -23.40 -5.60
CA HIS A 352 -15.22 -23.51 -6.98
C HIS A 352 -14.00 -23.03 -7.73
N TYR A 353 -13.74 -23.64 -8.86
CA TYR A 353 -12.57 -23.45 -9.66
C TYR A 353 -13.05 -22.97 -11.00
N GLY A 354 -12.49 -21.85 -11.46
CA GLY A 354 -12.69 -21.40 -12.81
C GLY A 354 -11.83 -22.30 -13.66
N GLY A 355 -12.42 -23.29 -14.32
CA GLY A 355 -11.77 -24.16 -15.30
C GLY A 355 -11.31 -23.40 -16.56
N GLY A 356 -11.08 -22.11 -16.42
CA GLY A 356 -11.17 -21.14 -17.49
C GLY A 356 -12.59 -21.01 -17.98
N TYR A 357 -12.67 -20.59 -19.23
CA TYR A 357 -13.91 -20.30 -19.92
C TYR A 357 -13.76 -20.78 -21.36
N ARG A 358 -14.83 -21.32 -21.97
CA ARG A 358 -14.83 -21.73 -23.38
C ARG A 358 -15.21 -20.52 -24.25
N ASN A 359 -14.56 -20.35 -25.41
CA ASN A 359 -14.77 -19.25 -26.38
C ASN A 359 -14.48 -17.82 -25.90
N GLY A 360 -13.62 -17.61 -24.88
CA GLY A 360 -13.43 -16.25 -24.29
C GLY A 360 -14.39 -15.98 -23.13
N ALA A 361 -14.04 -15.06 -22.23
CA ALA A 361 -14.49 -14.82 -20.83
C ALA A 361 -16.02 -14.76 -20.49
N GLY A 362 -16.86 -15.63 -21.07
CA GLY A 362 -18.32 -15.46 -21.14
C GLY A 362 -19.14 -15.72 -19.87
N ASN A 363 -18.82 -16.72 -19.04
CA ASN A 363 -19.48 -16.95 -17.73
C ASN A 363 -18.41 -17.23 -16.64
N PRO A 364 -18.30 -16.45 -15.54
CA PRO A 364 -17.52 -16.83 -14.37
C PRO A 364 -18.16 -18.08 -13.77
N GLY A 365 -17.39 -19.16 -13.74
CA GLY A 365 -17.97 -20.48 -13.52
C GLY A 365 -18.75 -21.08 -14.72
N THR A 366 -18.48 -20.72 -15.98
CA THR A 366 -18.91 -21.52 -17.19
C THR A 366 -18.52 -22.97 -17.03
N MET A 367 -17.29 -23.09 -16.56
CA MET A 367 -16.63 -24.27 -16.12
C MET A 367 -16.32 -23.93 -14.69
N GLN A 368 -17.35 -24.00 -13.88
CA GLN A 368 -17.14 -24.08 -12.46
C GLN A 368 -17.11 -25.56 -12.20
N ALA A 369 -15.92 -26.08 -12.00
CA ALA A 369 -15.86 -27.27 -11.19
C ALA A 369 -15.88 -26.74 -9.79
N GLY A 370 -16.81 -27.15 -8.97
CA GLY A 370 -16.70 -26.87 -7.57
C GLY A 370 -17.05 -28.09 -6.79
N THR A 371 -16.57 -28.08 -5.56
CA THR A 371 -17.00 -29.05 -4.59
C THR A 371 -17.69 -28.29 -3.49
N ILE A 372 -18.90 -28.74 -3.18
CA ILE A 372 -19.69 -28.29 -2.04
C ILE A 372 -19.76 -29.48 -1.09
N VAL A 373 -19.57 -29.21 0.19
CA VAL A 373 -19.56 -30.26 1.24
C VAL A 373 -20.82 -30.13 2.06
N LEU A 374 -21.38 -31.29 2.41
CA LEU A 374 -22.65 -31.43 3.09
C LEU A 374 -22.48 -32.38 4.29
N SER A 375 -23.28 -32.22 5.34
CA SER A 375 -23.26 -33.18 6.46
C SER A 375 -24.55 -33.17 7.29
N ASN A 376 -24.79 -34.26 8.02
CA ASN A 376 -25.74 -34.34 9.13
C ASN A 376 -25.46 -35.60 10.00
N SER A 377 -26.14 -35.77 11.14
CA SER A 377 -26.16 -37.00 11.94
C SER A 377 -27.59 -37.42 12.25
N HIS A 378 -27.89 -38.71 12.13
CA HIS A 378 -29.27 -39.18 12.25
C HIS A 378 -29.39 -40.63 12.73
N VAL A 379 -30.43 -40.94 13.50
CA VAL A 379 -30.80 -42.32 13.89
C VAL A 379 -31.84 -42.84 12.91
N TYR A 380 -31.48 -43.88 12.16
CA TYR A 380 -32.39 -44.50 11.19
C TYR A 380 -33.13 -45.66 11.84
N ASN A 381 -34.45 -45.54 11.94
CA ASN A 381 -35.29 -46.51 12.66
C ASN A 381 -36.11 -47.43 11.75
N PHE A 382 -36.27 -47.05 10.48
CA PHE A 382 -37.04 -47.78 9.48
C PHE A 382 -36.55 -47.45 8.05
N SER A 383 -36.88 -48.32 7.09
CA SER A 383 -36.51 -48.15 5.68
C SER A 383 -37.18 -46.92 5.09
N GLY A 384 -36.42 -46.08 4.39
CA GLY A 384 -36.88 -44.80 3.86
C GLY A 384 -36.79 -43.63 4.86
N SER A 385 -36.26 -43.86 6.06
CA SER A 385 -35.93 -42.77 7.00
C SER A 385 -34.87 -41.85 6.36
N ALA A 386 -35.05 -40.53 6.50
CA ALA A 386 -34.29 -39.51 5.77
C ALA A 386 -33.83 -38.35 6.66
N SER A 387 -32.67 -37.77 6.34
CA SER A 387 -32.14 -36.60 7.05
C SER A 387 -31.57 -35.55 6.07
N VAL A 388 -31.90 -34.26 6.24
CA VAL A 388 -31.40 -33.13 5.42
C VAL A 388 -29.94 -32.83 5.74
N LEU A 389 -29.07 -32.75 4.74
CA LEU A 389 -27.67 -32.36 4.89
C LEU A 389 -27.52 -30.82 4.73
N VAL A 390 -26.72 -30.16 5.57
CA VAL A 390 -26.57 -28.68 5.63
C VAL A 390 -25.31 -28.14 4.93
N ILE A 391 -25.27 -26.85 4.56
CA ILE A 391 -24.17 -26.15 3.83
C ILE A 391 -23.69 -24.94 4.62
N GLY A 392 -22.68 -25.13 5.46
CA GLY A 392 -22.13 -24.07 6.29
C GLY A 392 -22.77 -24.00 7.67
N ASN A 393 -24.07 -23.70 7.80
CA ASN A 393 -24.74 -23.60 9.11
C ASN A 393 -26.24 -23.98 9.06
N ASP A 394 -26.90 -24.01 10.22
CA ASP A 394 -28.32 -24.38 10.35
C ASP A 394 -29.29 -23.42 9.63
N THR A 395 -28.83 -22.21 9.26
CA THR A 395 -29.57 -21.23 8.46
C THR A 395 -29.31 -21.35 6.94
N LEU A 396 -28.19 -21.97 6.55
CA LEU A 396 -27.75 -22.27 5.19
C LEU A 396 -27.84 -23.78 4.91
N ASN A 397 -29.04 -24.33 4.99
CA ASN A 397 -29.28 -25.76 4.79
C ASN A 397 -29.59 -26.15 3.34
N HIS A 398 -29.24 -25.31 2.38
CA HIS A 398 -29.60 -25.48 0.98
C HIS A 398 -28.46 -25.04 0.06
N ILE A 399 -28.30 -25.76 -1.05
CA ILE A 399 -27.42 -25.36 -2.13
C ILE A 399 -28.22 -24.40 -2.98
N GLU A 400 -27.77 -23.16 -3.08
CA GLU A 400 -28.30 -22.21 -4.03
C GLU A 400 -27.64 -22.46 -5.38
N LEU A 401 -28.34 -23.15 -6.26
CA LEU A 401 -27.89 -23.23 -7.64
C LEU A 401 -28.23 -21.92 -8.35
N PRO A 402 -27.26 -21.30 -9.03
CA PRO A 402 -27.56 -20.21 -9.92
C PRO A 402 -28.58 -20.67 -11.00
N THR A 403 -29.40 -19.76 -11.52
CA THR A 403 -30.34 -20.11 -12.60
C THR A 403 -29.62 -20.51 -13.89
N ASP A 404 -30.30 -21.31 -14.70
CA ASP A 404 -29.86 -21.94 -15.94
C ASP A 404 -28.57 -22.75 -15.78
N THR A 405 -28.29 -23.17 -14.55
CA THR A 405 -27.18 -24.07 -14.29
C THR A 405 -27.68 -25.49 -14.38
N HIS A 406 -26.89 -26.27 -15.11
CA HIS A 406 -26.99 -27.70 -15.04
C HIS A 406 -25.73 -28.23 -14.39
N TRP A 407 -25.92 -28.82 -13.23
CA TRP A 407 -24.81 -29.43 -12.53
C TRP A 407 -24.86 -30.90 -12.84
N LEU A 408 -23.84 -31.40 -13.52
CA LEU A 408 -23.54 -32.81 -13.38
C LEU A 408 -22.97 -32.98 -11.99
N VAL A 409 -23.74 -33.65 -11.14
CA VAL A 409 -23.39 -33.86 -9.75
C VAL A 409 -23.01 -35.31 -9.55
N THR A 410 -21.83 -35.50 -8.98
CA THR A 410 -21.52 -36.74 -8.29
C THR A 410 -21.72 -36.49 -6.81
N ILE A 411 -22.65 -37.24 -6.22
CA ILE A 411 -22.92 -37.23 -4.79
C ILE A 411 -22.33 -38.50 -4.22
N ASP A 412 -21.27 -38.34 -3.44
CA ASP A 412 -20.70 -39.44 -2.67
C ASP A 412 -21.20 -39.27 -1.24
N LEU A 413 -21.91 -40.28 -0.73
CA LEU A 413 -22.36 -40.35 0.66
C LEU A 413 -21.61 -41.46 1.38
N LEU A 414 -21.22 -41.20 2.61
CA LEU A 414 -20.71 -42.19 3.54
C LEU A 414 -21.44 -41.98 4.85
N ALA A 415 -21.93 -43.07 5.42
CA ALA A 415 -22.48 -43.11 6.74
C ALA A 415 -21.75 -44.16 7.59
N THR A 416 -21.36 -43.78 8.78
CA THR A 416 -20.68 -44.68 9.74
C THR A 416 -21.22 -44.49 11.14
N ASP A 417 -20.99 -45.48 11.98
CA ASP A 417 -21.27 -45.41 13.42
C ASP A 417 -19.98 -45.54 14.25
N ILE A 418 -20.13 -45.42 15.57
CA ILE A 418 -19.04 -45.55 16.54
C ILE A 418 -18.47 -46.97 16.66
N ASN A 419 -19.22 -47.98 16.21
CA ASN A 419 -18.84 -49.39 16.31
C ASN A 419 -18.13 -49.90 15.05
N GLY A 420 -17.87 -49.02 14.08
CA GLY A 420 -17.21 -49.37 12.82
C GLY A 420 -18.15 -49.94 11.77
N PHE A 421 -19.47 -49.88 11.99
CA PHE A 421 -20.43 -50.11 10.92
C PHE A 421 -20.31 -48.99 9.88
N TYR A 422 -20.38 -49.37 8.61
CA TYR A 422 -20.30 -48.43 7.51
C TYR A 422 -21.30 -48.80 6.42
N LEU A 423 -21.72 -47.76 5.71
CA LEU A 423 -22.40 -47.87 4.44
C LEU A 423 -22.05 -46.66 3.59
N TYR A 424 -21.93 -46.83 2.29
CA TYR A 424 -21.61 -45.72 1.42
C TYR A 424 -22.26 -45.90 0.07
N SER A 425 -22.47 -44.78 -0.60
CA SER A 425 -22.88 -44.78 -1.99
C SER A 425 -22.16 -43.72 -2.80
N LYS A 426 -21.89 -44.09 -4.04
CA LYS A 426 -21.47 -43.19 -5.10
C LYS A 426 -22.63 -43.04 -6.04
N SER A 427 -23.18 -41.83 -6.13
CA SER A 427 -24.35 -41.57 -6.92
C SER A 427 -24.08 -40.48 -7.93
N THR A 428 -24.70 -40.58 -9.09
CA THR A 428 -24.75 -39.47 -10.04
C THR A 428 -26.18 -39.00 -10.19
N THR A 429 -26.33 -37.69 -10.19
CA THR A 429 -27.58 -37.04 -10.53
C THR A 429 -27.24 -35.72 -11.18
N SER A 430 -28.26 -35.01 -11.62
CA SER A 430 -28.10 -33.68 -12.09
C SER A 430 -29.09 -32.77 -11.40
N PHE A 431 -28.58 -31.62 -10.97
CA PHE A 431 -29.42 -30.56 -10.47
C PHE A 431 -29.66 -29.60 -11.63
N LEU A 432 -30.92 -29.30 -11.86
CA LEU A 432 -31.36 -28.39 -12.89
C LEU A 432 -32.16 -27.28 -12.26
N ASN A 433 -31.70 -26.05 -12.47
CA ASN A 433 -32.48 -24.86 -12.21
C ASN A 433 -32.70 -24.19 -13.57
N VAL A 434 -33.58 -24.73 -14.41
CA VAL A 434 -33.71 -24.36 -15.84
C VAL A 434 -35.17 -24.10 -16.22
N GLY A 435 -35.44 -23.03 -16.99
CA GLY A 435 -36.75 -22.78 -17.58
C GLY A 435 -37.88 -22.53 -16.57
N GLY A 436 -37.56 -22.05 -15.37
CA GLY A 436 -38.52 -21.84 -14.27
C GLY A 436 -38.91 -23.12 -13.51
N GLY A 437 -38.33 -24.26 -13.91
CA GLY A 437 -38.40 -25.51 -13.18
C GLY A 437 -37.13 -25.73 -12.35
N CYS A 438 -37.32 -26.05 -11.08
CA CYS A 438 -36.27 -26.55 -10.20
C CYS A 438 -36.47 -28.05 -10.05
N GLY A 439 -35.44 -28.84 -10.36
CA GLY A 439 -35.57 -30.28 -10.34
C GLY A 439 -34.25 -31.01 -10.21
N SER A 440 -34.34 -32.29 -9.96
CA SER A 440 -33.23 -33.20 -10.10
C SER A 440 -33.63 -34.36 -10.99
N THR A 441 -32.68 -34.90 -11.74
CA THR A 441 -32.88 -36.22 -12.31
C THR A 441 -32.97 -37.27 -11.19
N PRO A 442 -33.57 -38.44 -11.46
CA PRO A 442 -33.47 -39.56 -10.54
C PRO A 442 -32.02 -39.82 -10.15
N VAL A 443 -31.80 -40.14 -8.87
CA VAL A 443 -30.48 -40.46 -8.35
C VAL A 443 -30.09 -41.85 -8.83
N ASN A 444 -28.99 -41.93 -9.57
CA ASN A 444 -28.46 -43.19 -10.05
C ASN A 444 -27.31 -43.63 -9.15
N VAL A 445 -27.54 -44.70 -8.38
CA VAL A 445 -26.55 -45.28 -7.48
C VAL A 445 -25.60 -46.16 -8.29
N LEU A 446 -24.35 -45.74 -8.39
CA LEU A 446 -23.30 -46.41 -9.15
C LEU A 446 -22.59 -47.48 -8.32
N ILE A 447 -22.44 -47.21 -7.02
CA ILE A 447 -21.82 -48.11 -6.04
C ILE A 447 -22.61 -47.95 -4.75
N SER A 448 -22.85 -49.08 -4.10
CA SER A 448 -23.52 -49.17 -2.82
C SER A 448 -22.93 -50.37 -2.08
N GLU A 449 -22.40 -50.13 -0.89
CA GLU A 449 -21.88 -51.19 -0.03
C GLU A 449 -22.19 -50.87 1.42
N ASP A 450 -22.27 -51.92 2.22
CA ASP A 450 -22.32 -51.85 3.66
C ASP A 450 -21.36 -52.89 4.28
N SER A 451 -21.12 -52.77 5.58
CA SER A 451 -20.33 -53.75 6.33
C SER A 451 -21.08 -55.08 6.58
N LEU A 452 -22.27 -55.25 6.01
CA LEU A 452 -23.18 -56.38 6.25
C LEU A 452 -23.41 -57.24 4.99
N GLY A 453 -22.73 -56.93 3.88
CA GLY A 453 -22.81 -57.70 2.64
C GLY A 453 -24.01 -57.36 1.76
N GLY A 454 -24.41 -56.09 1.69
CA GLY A 454 -25.44 -55.53 0.81
C GLY A 454 -26.86 -55.59 1.39
N GLN A 455 -27.01 -55.49 2.71
CA GLN A 455 -28.32 -55.61 3.37
C GLN A 455 -29.02 -54.26 3.58
N LEU A 456 -28.24 -53.20 3.67
CA LEU A 456 -28.66 -51.81 3.79
C LEU A 456 -28.01 -50.99 2.68
N GLU A 457 -28.67 -49.90 2.29
CA GLU A 457 -28.18 -48.96 1.30
C GLU A 457 -28.53 -47.54 1.70
N ILE A 458 -27.60 -46.61 1.48
CA ILE A 458 -27.85 -45.17 1.58
C ILE A 458 -27.95 -44.56 0.19
N VAL A 459 -29.02 -43.79 -0.04
CA VAL A 459 -29.25 -43.11 -1.30
C VAL A 459 -29.43 -41.62 -1.03
N PRO A 460 -28.74 -40.74 -1.76
CA PRO A 460 -29.10 -39.33 -1.72
C PRO A 460 -30.48 -39.13 -2.30
N ASP A 461 -31.26 -38.27 -1.67
CA ASP A 461 -32.56 -37.83 -2.15
C ASP A 461 -32.55 -36.31 -2.24
N ILE A 462 -33.07 -35.77 -3.33
CA ILE A 462 -32.92 -34.35 -3.65
C ILE A 462 -34.26 -33.69 -3.45
N ASP A 463 -34.34 -32.94 -2.36
CA ASP A 463 -35.51 -32.19 -1.97
C ASP A 463 -35.42 -30.77 -2.52
N THR A 464 -36.28 -30.47 -3.48
CA THR A 464 -36.42 -29.13 -4.03
C THR A 464 -37.39 -28.33 -3.17
N LEU A 465 -36.94 -27.19 -2.64
CA LEU A 465 -37.80 -26.34 -1.83
C LEU A 465 -38.93 -25.71 -2.64
N THR A 466 -39.95 -25.19 -1.94
CA THR A 466 -41.00 -24.34 -2.54
C THR A 466 -40.42 -23.12 -3.27
N THR A 467 -39.20 -22.72 -2.90
CA THR A 467 -38.44 -21.67 -3.57
C THR A 467 -37.54 -22.28 -4.65
N PRO A 468 -37.70 -21.91 -5.94
CA PRO A 468 -36.87 -22.39 -7.02
C PRO A 468 -35.38 -22.13 -6.80
N GLY A 469 -34.51 -23.08 -7.17
CA GLY A 469 -33.05 -22.94 -7.11
C GLY A 469 -32.40 -23.33 -5.79
N LEU A 470 -33.18 -23.64 -4.75
CA LEU A 470 -32.67 -24.08 -3.45
C LEU A 470 -32.84 -25.59 -3.31
N PHE A 471 -31.71 -26.28 -3.21
CA PHE A 471 -31.64 -27.73 -3.16
C PHE A 471 -31.22 -28.20 -1.79
N ARG A 472 -31.99 -29.12 -1.22
CA ARG A 472 -31.60 -29.85 -0.02
C ARG A 472 -31.25 -31.27 -0.40
N VAL A 473 -30.03 -31.68 -0.12
CA VAL A 473 -29.66 -33.08 -0.25
C VAL A 473 -30.05 -33.78 1.05
N ARG A 474 -30.85 -34.83 0.95
CA ARG A 474 -31.23 -35.72 2.05
C ARG A 474 -30.50 -37.05 1.92
N ALA A 475 -30.20 -37.69 3.03
CA ALA A 475 -29.63 -39.02 3.08
C ALA A 475 -30.69 -40.02 3.55
N VAL A 476 -31.05 -40.96 2.67
CA VAL A 476 -32.11 -41.95 2.90
C VAL A 476 -31.49 -43.33 3.07
N VAL A 477 -31.84 -44.06 4.14
CA VAL A 477 -31.38 -45.45 4.32
C VAL A 477 -32.52 -46.43 4.03
N ASN A 478 -32.28 -47.33 3.11
CA ASN A 478 -33.21 -48.36 2.67
C ASN A 478 -32.73 -49.75 3.10
N MET A 479 -33.67 -50.61 3.46
CA MET A 479 -33.44 -52.04 3.63
C MET A 479 -33.53 -52.76 2.28
N ILE A 480 -32.49 -53.53 1.95
CA ILE A 480 -32.47 -54.46 0.81
C ILE A 480 -32.69 -55.90 1.30
N GLY A 481 -32.16 -56.22 2.48
CA GLY A 481 -32.34 -57.52 3.16
C GLY A 481 -33.08 -57.40 4.51
N ALA A 482 -33.29 -58.53 5.18
CA ALA A 482 -33.94 -58.59 6.49
C ALA A 482 -32.94 -58.41 7.64
N TYR A 483 -32.40 -57.19 7.79
CA TYR A 483 -31.45 -56.84 8.86
C TYR A 483 -31.93 -55.68 9.71
N LEU A 484 -31.49 -55.60 10.98
CA LEU A 484 -31.87 -54.52 11.88
C LEU A 484 -31.05 -53.26 11.60
N PHE A 485 -31.67 -52.09 11.70
CA PHE A 485 -30.95 -50.84 11.58
C PHE A 485 -29.92 -50.67 12.70
N PRO A 486 -28.79 -49.99 12.42
CA PRO A 486 -27.83 -49.60 13.45
C PRO A 486 -28.52 -48.77 14.53
N THR A 487 -28.24 -49.08 15.79
CA THR A 487 -28.83 -48.39 16.94
C THR A 487 -28.12 -47.09 17.34
N PRO A 488 -26.81 -46.89 17.08
CA PRO A 488 -26.20 -45.57 17.19
C PRO A 488 -26.57 -44.68 16.01
N ALA A 489 -26.54 -43.35 16.22
CA ALA A 489 -26.72 -42.39 15.14
C ALA A 489 -25.64 -42.59 14.07
N LEU A 490 -26.09 -42.68 12.82
CA LEU A 490 -25.22 -42.67 11.67
C LEU A 490 -24.80 -41.23 11.38
N THR A 491 -23.49 -41.03 11.31
CA THR A 491 -22.93 -39.75 10.89
C THR A 491 -22.78 -39.77 9.39
N ILE A 492 -23.41 -38.83 8.70
CA ILE A 492 -23.44 -38.77 7.24
C ILE A 492 -22.64 -37.60 6.75
N THR A 493 -21.71 -37.89 5.85
CA THR A 493 -20.96 -36.88 5.12
C THR A 493 -21.20 -37.05 3.63
N GLY A 494 -21.43 -35.93 2.96
CA GLY A 494 -21.68 -35.89 1.53
C GLY A 494 -20.77 -34.90 0.83
N THR A 495 -20.31 -35.25 -0.37
CA THR A 495 -19.73 -34.27 -1.28
C THR A 495 -20.61 -34.12 -2.51
N VAL A 496 -20.86 -32.88 -2.89
CA VAL A 496 -21.44 -32.49 -4.18
C VAL A 496 -20.27 -32.01 -5.01
N ASN A 497 -19.72 -32.94 -5.78
CA ASN A 497 -18.78 -32.58 -6.83
C ASN A 497 -19.62 -32.22 -8.04
N TYR A 498 -19.62 -30.94 -8.35
CA TYR A 498 -20.37 -30.47 -9.48
C TYR A 498 -19.39 -30.02 -10.55
N ILE A 499 -19.65 -30.49 -11.74
CA ILE A 499 -19.21 -29.77 -12.92
C ILE A 499 -20.44 -28.99 -13.32
N GLN A 500 -20.37 -27.69 -13.05
CA GLN A 500 -21.34 -26.77 -13.56
C GLN A 500 -21.01 -26.60 -15.02
N VAL A 501 -21.97 -27.00 -15.82
CA VAL A 501 -22.16 -26.39 -17.12
C VAL A 501 -23.24 -25.35 -16.92
N ARG A 502 -22.88 -24.14 -17.31
CA ARG A 502 -23.81 -23.04 -17.37
C ARG A 502 -23.81 -22.51 -18.79
#